data_AF-A0A4V3KVC4-F1
#
_entry.id   AF-A0A4V3KVC4-F1
#
_cell.length_a   1.000
_cell.length_b   1.000
_cell.length_c   1.000
_cell.angle_alpha   90.00
_cell.angle_beta   90.00
_cell.angle_gamma   90.00
#
_symmetry.space_group_name_H-M   'P 1'
#
loop_
_entity.id
_entity.type
_entity.pdbx_description
1 polymer ?
#
loop_
_entity_poly.entity_id
_entity_poly.type
_entity_poly.pdbx_seq_one_letter_code
_entity_poly.pdbx_strand_id
1 'polypeptide(L)'
;MLRFIILFVALAPSVSGCTSTTPVDVEPSAPMLVREETTVLTLQSLRASERQRLRVFLDKASRGRFDAIHLLISGSPQLSAGVAHQARQLAIEEDNIQLRDQHDAGSVRIEAIVYHARPPVCPSYGALPNEESFKQPLGCSTGHNLAVMVNDPRDLLDNQAVKAGDGDRASVPVATYRTFGTDKGG
;
A
#
# COMPACT_ATOMS: atom_id res chain seq x y z
N MET A 1 52.15 -61.15 29.23
CA MET A 1 52.00 -60.70 27.83
C MET A 1 50.80 -59.78 27.74
N LEU A 2 51.05 -58.47 27.59
CA LEU A 2 50.04 -57.42 27.74
C LEU A 2 49.87 -56.66 26.41
N ARG A 3 48.61 -56.49 26.01
CA ARG A 3 48.12 -55.78 24.81
C ARG A 3 48.50 -54.30 24.86
N PHE A 4 48.95 -53.73 23.74
CA PHE A 4 48.92 -52.27 23.53
C PHE A 4 48.09 -51.93 22.29
N ILE A 5 47.07 -51.13 22.57
CA ILE A 5 46.00 -50.66 21.69
C ILE A 5 46.53 -49.45 20.93
N ILE A 6 46.35 -49.45 19.61
CA ILE A 6 46.69 -48.34 18.71
C ILE A 6 45.64 -47.24 18.94
N LEU A 7 46.08 -46.08 19.44
CA LEU A 7 45.24 -44.91 19.70
C LEU A 7 45.17 -44.06 18.42
N PHE A 8 43.99 -43.99 17.79
CA PHE A 8 43.70 -43.06 16.69
C PHE A 8 43.59 -41.63 17.24
N VAL A 9 44.47 -40.74 16.78
CA VAL A 9 44.37 -39.29 17.02
C VAL A 9 43.40 -38.70 15.99
N ALA A 10 42.21 -38.31 16.43
CA ALA A 10 41.28 -37.52 15.62
C ALA A 10 41.58 -36.03 15.84
N LEU A 11 42.02 -35.34 14.77
CA LEU A 11 42.10 -33.87 14.75
C LEU A 11 40.69 -33.29 14.59
N ALA A 12 40.21 -32.57 15.60
CA ALA A 12 39.00 -31.77 15.51
C ALA A 12 39.32 -30.38 14.90
N PRO A 13 38.67 -29.94 13.81
CA PRO A 13 38.73 -28.56 13.38
C PRO A 13 37.85 -27.69 14.29
N SER A 14 38.47 -26.78 15.03
CA SER A 14 37.78 -25.72 15.76
C SER A 14 37.26 -24.66 14.78
N VAL A 15 35.99 -24.75 14.42
CA VAL A 15 35.28 -23.67 13.71
C VAL A 15 34.78 -22.68 14.75
N SER A 16 35.54 -21.61 15.00
CA SER A 16 35.03 -20.47 15.77
C SER A 16 34.15 -19.60 14.87
N GLY A 17 32.89 -20.00 14.70
CA GLY A 17 31.87 -19.12 14.14
C GLY A 17 31.30 -18.26 15.27
N CYS A 18 31.46 -16.94 15.18
CA CYS A 18 30.69 -16.02 16.02
C CYS A 18 29.23 -16.03 15.53
N THR A 19 28.41 -16.94 16.06
CA THR A 19 26.96 -16.92 15.85
C THR A 19 26.30 -16.16 17.00
N SER A 20 26.46 -14.84 17.01
CA SER A 20 25.58 -13.97 17.80
C SER A 20 24.31 -13.72 16.99
N THR A 21 23.42 -14.72 16.92
CA THR A 21 22.03 -14.50 16.54
C THR A 21 21.27 -14.12 17.79
N THR A 22 21.49 -12.89 18.29
CA THR A 22 20.45 -12.28 19.13
C THR A 22 19.22 -12.11 18.24
N PRO A 23 18.08 -12.72 18.58
CA PRO A 23 16.85 -12.48 17.86
C PRO A 23 16.58 -10.98 17.96
N VAL A 24 16.59 -10.28 16.82
CA VAL A 24 16.03 -8.94 16.76
C VAL A 24 14.52 -9.17 16.81
N ASP A 25 13.94 -9.11 18.00
CA ASP A 25 12.50 -8.93 18.16
C ASP A 25 12.17 -7.55 17.60
N VAL A 26 11.96 -7.49 16.29
CA VAL A 26 11.34 -6.35 15.63
C VAL A 26 9.90 -6.37 16.10
N GLU A 27 9.56 -5.51 17.07
CA GLU A 27 8.17 -5.25 17.41
C GLU A 27 7.45 -4.86 16.09
N PRO A 28 6.41 -5.60 15.67
CA PRO A 28 5.74 -5.32 14.41
C PRO A 28 5.18 -3.90 14.50
N SER A 29 5.72 -2.97 13.70
CA SER A 29 5.08 -1.66 13.55
C SER A 29 3.66 -1.93 13.12
N ALA A 30 2.69 -1.35 13.84
CA ALA A 30 1.29 -1.47 13.49
C ALA A 30 1.14 -1.22 11.98
N PRO A 31 0.56 -2.17 11.22
CA PRO A 31 0.50 -2.01 9.77
C PRO A 31 -0.41 -0.83 9.44
N MET A 32 -0.03 -0.07 8.41
CA MET A 32 -0.95 0.86 7.77
C MET A 32 -2.08 0.06 7.11
N LEU A 33 -3.33 0.40 7.40
CA LEU A 33 -4.49 -0.33 6.89
C LEU A 33 -5.26 0.55 5.93
N VAL A 34 -5.58 0.03 4.75
CA VAL A 34 -6.50 0.70 3.82
C VAL A 34 -7.85 0.00 3.90
N ARG A 35 -8.90 0.78 4.15
CA ARG A 35 -10.28 0.28 4.23
C ARG A 35 -11.08 0.78 3.04
N GLU A 36 -11.72 -0.15 2.34
CA GLU A 36 -12.70 0.15 1.31
C GLU A 36 -14.09 0.41 1.92
N GLU A 37 -14.77 1.45 1.45
CA GLU A 37 -16.18 1.74 1.74
C GLU A 37 -16.95 1.87 0.42
N THR A 38 -17.98 1.05 0.26
CA THR A 38 -18.76 0.98 -0.98
C THR A 38 -20.22 1.34 -0.73
N THR A 39 -20.74 2.25 -1.52
CA THR A 39 -22.15 2.65 -1.53
C THR A 39 -22.73 2.42 -2.92
N VAL A 40 -24.02 2.10 -3.00
CA VAL A 40 -24.63 1.62 -4.24
C VAL A 40 -25.87 2.43 -4.58
N LEU A 41 -26.00 2.78 -5.86
CA LEU A 41 -27.19 3.38 -6.45
C LEU A 41 -27.61 2.59 -7.69
N THR A 42 -28.91 2.35 -7.85
CA THR A 42 -29.48 1.83 -9.09
C THR A 42 -30.39 2.86 -9.73
N LEU A 43 -30.22 3.06 -11.04
CA LEU A 43 -31.02 3.96 -11.86
C LEU A 43 -31.65 3.21 -13.03
N GLN A 44 -32.86 3.58 -13.41
CA GLN A 44 -33.56 2.99 -14.57
C GLN A 44 -33.52 3.89 -15.80
N SER A 45 -33.23 5.18 -15.59
CA SER A 45 -33.14 6.19 -16.63
C SER A 45 -32.20 7.32 -16.19
N LEU A 46 -31.94 8.27 -17.10
CA LEU A 46 -31.27 9.53 -16.80
C LEU A 46 -32.20 10.71 -17.09
N ARG A 47 -33.46 10.62 -16.64
CA ARG A 47 -34.39 11.75 -16.60
C ARG A 47 -34.02 12.69 -15.44
N ALA A 48 -34.58 13.90 -15.44
CA ALA A 48 -34.18 14.97 -14.51
C ALA A 48 -34.13 14.54 -13.03
N SER A 49 -35.12 13.77 -12.56
CA SER A 49 -35.17 13.26 -11.18
C SER A 49 -34.02 12.30 -10.88
N GLU A 50 -33.73 11.35 -11.77
CA GLU A 50 -32.65 10.38 -11.59
C GLU A 50 -31.26 10.99 -11.76
N ARG A 51 -31.11 12.01 -12.63
CA ARG A 51 -29.87 12.81 -12.67
C ARG A 51 -29.61 13.53 -11.35
N GLN A 52 -30.65 14.09 -10.74
CA GLN A 52 -30.50 14.73 -9.43
C GLN A 52 -30.17 13.70 -8.35
N ARG A 53 -30.79 12.51 -8.38
CA ARG A 53 -30.43 11.40 -7.47
C ARG A 53 -28.98 10.98 -7.63
N LEU A 54 -28.49 10.87 -8.87
CA LEU A 54 -27.09 10.56 -9.15
C LEU A 54 -26.16 11.62 -8.56
N ARG A 55 -26.45 12.91 -8.79
CA ARG A 55 -25.63 14.01 -8.25
C ARG A 55 -25.57 13.98 -6.73
N VAL A 56 -26.72 13.83 -6.06
CA VAL A 56 -26.80 13.76 -4.59
C VAL A 56 -26.09 12.51 -4.05
N PHE A 57 -26.19 11.39 -4.75
CA PHE A 57 -25.50 10.16 -4.39
C PHE A 57 -23.97 10.34 -4.48
N LEU A 58 -23.46 10.86 -5.59
CA LEU A 58 -22.03 11.09 -5.79
C LEU A 58 -21.47 12.12 -4.80
N ASP A 59 -22.21 13.19 -4.51
CA ASP A 59 -21.84 14.21 -3.52
C ASP A 59 -21.71 13.62 -2.10
N LYS A 60 -22.70 12.81 -1.69
CA LYS A 60 -22.66 12.13 -0.39
C LYS A 60 -21.54 11.10 -0.30
N ALA A 61 -21.34 10.33 -1.37
CA ALA A 61 -20.31 9.30 -1.41
C ALA A 61 -18.91 9.92 -1.42
N SER A 62 -18.69 11.00 -2.18
CA SER A 62 -17.39 11.65 -2.29
C SER A 62 -17.00 12.42 -1.03
N ARG A 63 -17.96 12.84 -0.20
CA ARG A 63 -17.73 13.70 0.97
C ARG A 63 -16.91 14.96 0.62
N GLY A 64 -17.11 15.49 -0.58
CA GLY A 64 -16.39 16.65 -1.12
C GLY A 64 -15.08 16.33 -1.86
N ARG A 65 -14.69 15.06 -1.96
CA ARG A 65 -13.47 14.59 -2.64
C ARG A 65 -13.82 13.77 -3.89
N PHE A 66 -14.29 14.44 -4.94
CA PHE A 66 -14.62 13.79 -6.22
C PHE A 66 -13.39 13.24 -6.95
N ASP A 67 -12.18 13.70 -6.59
CA ASP A 67 -10.92 13.18 -7.09
C ASP A 67 -10.53 11.82 -6.47
N ALA A 68 -11.07 11.48 -5.29
CA ALA A 68 -10.74 10.27 -4.53
C ALA A 68 -11.86 9.21 -4.51
N ILE A 69 -12.89 9.38 -5.35
CA ILE A 69 -13.98 8.43 -5.49
C ILE A 69 -13.76 7.57 -6.74
N HIS A 70 -14.01 6.27 -6.63
CA HIS A 70 -13.98 5.35 -7.76
C HIS A 70 -15.37 4.82 -8.05
N LEU A 71 -15.72 4.72 -9.33
CA LEU A 71 -17.01 4.25 -9.78
C LEU A 71 -16.86 2.90 -10.50
N LEU A 72 -17.60 1.90 -10.05
CA LEU A 72 -17.89 0.71 -10.85
C LEU A 72 -19.32 0.81 -11.37
N ILE A 73 -19.48 0.74 -12.69
CA ILE A 73 -20.78 0.93 -13.34
C ILE A 73 -21.09 -0.32 -14.16
N SER A 74 -22.24 -0.95 -13.91
CA SER A 74 -22.69 -2.16 -14.60
C SER A 74 -24.15 -2.11 -15.05
N GLY A 75 -24.50 -2.89 -16.07
CA GLY A 75 -25.85 -2.92 -16.66
C GLY A 75 -25.91 -2.27 -18.06
N SER A 76 -26.94 -1.47 -18.31
CA SER A 76 -27.22 -0.89 -19.64
C SER A 76 -26.06 -0.05 -20.21
N PRO A 77 -25.51 -0.37 -21.40
CA PRO A 77 -24.42 0.39 -22.02
C PRO A 77 -24.72 1.88 -22.18
N GLN A 78 -25.95 2.20 -22.62
CA GLN A 78 -26.37 3.58 -22.89
C GLN A 78 -26.51 4.39 -21.59
N LEU A 79 -27.11 3.80 -20.56
CA LEU A 79 -27.22 4.47 -19.26
C LEU A 79 -25.85 4.59 -18.59
N SER A 80 -25.03 3.54 -18.62
CA SER A 80 -23.67 3.55 -18.08
C SER A 80 -22.82 4.67 -18.68
N ALA A 81 -22.84 4.84 -20.01
CA ALA A 81 -22.14 5.93 -20.69
C ALA A 81 -22.66 7.31 -20.24
N GLY A 82 -23.97 7.45 -20.08
CA GLY A 82 -24.59 8.69 -19.59
C GLY A 82 -24.25 9.00 -18.13
N VAL A 83 -24.15 7.99 -17.27
CA VAL A 83 -23.69 8.12 -15.87
C VAL A 83 -22.23 8.56 -15.86
N ALA A 84 -21.36 7.87 -16.60
CA ALA A 84 -19.94 8.20 -16.69
C ALA A 84 -19.71 9.64 -17.21
N HIS A 85 -20.50 10.08 -18.19
CA HIS A 85 -20.47 11.46 -18.66
C HIS A 85 -20.84 12.47 -17.56
N GLN A 86 -21.89 12.22 -16.77
CA GLN A 86 -22.26 13.10 -15.65
C GLN A 86 -21.24 13.08 -14.52
N ALA A 87 -20.64 11.92 -14.23
CA ALA A 87 -19.55 11.80 -13.26
C ALA A 87 -18.35 12.67 -13.64
N ARG A 88 -17.94 12.65 -14.92
CA ARG A 88 -16.85 13.52 -15.43
C ARG A 88 -17.17 15.01 -15.33
N GLN A 89 -18.44 15.41 -15.48
CA GLN A 89 -18.87 16.80 -15.25
C GLN A 89 -18.72 17.24 -13.78
N LEU A 90 -18.59 16.29 -12.85
CA LEU A 90 -18.32 16.53 -11.43
C LEU A 90 -16.83 16.37 -11.08
N ALA A 91 -15.94 16.41 -12.09
CA ALA A 91 -14.50 16.26 -11.94
C ALA A 91 -14.04 14.89 -11.39
N ILE A 92 -14.84 13.84 -11.56
CA ILE A 92 -14.36 12.47 -11.37
C ILE A 92 -13.54 12.09 -12.61
N GLU A 93 -12.27 11.77 -12.42
CA GLU A 93 -11.34 11.41 -13.51
C GLU A 93 -11.76 10.12 -14.22
N GLU A 94 -11.42 10.00 -15.50
CA GLU A 94 -11.79 8.83 -16.32
C GLU A 94 -11.18 7.53 -15.78
N ASP A 95 -9.95 7.58 -15.29
CA ASP A 95 -9.25 6.43 -14.70
C ASP A 95 -9.92 5.92 -13.40
N ASN A 96 -10.75 6.75 -12.78
CA ASN A 96 -11.56 6.39 -11.62
C ASN A 96 -12.93 5.82 -11.99
N ILE A 97 -13.27 5.70 -13.28
CA ILE A 97 -14.56 5.18 -13.74
C ILE A 97 -14.35 3.90 -14.53
N GLN A 98 -14.87 2.78 -14.02
CA GLN A 98 -14.81 1.50 -14.70
C GLN A 98 -16.19 1.03 -15.12
N LEU A 99 -16.33 0.73 -16.41
CA LEU A 99 -17.53 0.10 -16.95
C LEU A 99 -17.30 -1.43 -16.98
N ARG A 100 -18.14 -2.18 -16.27
CA ARG A 100 -18.07 -3.66 -16.20
C ARG A 100 -19.42 -4.28 -16.51
N ASP A 101 -19.43 -5.56 -16.88
CA ASP A 101 -20.65 -6.37 -17.06
C ASP A 101 -21.76 -5.63 -17.81
N GLN A 102 -21.39 -5.05 -18.96
CA GLN A 102 -22.31 -4.28 -19.77
C GLN A 102 -23.22 -5.23 -20.54
N HIS A 103 -24.53 -5.10 -20.33
CA HIS A 103 -25.55 -5.93 -20.96
C HIS A 103 -26.81 -5.11 -21.16
N ASP A 104 -27.67 -5.51 -22.10
CA ASP A 104 -28.97 -4.85 -22.32
C ASP A 104 -29.92 -5.12 -21.14
N ALA A 105 -29.70 -4.37 -20.05
CA ALA A 105 -30.62 -4.22 -18.93
C ALA A 105 -31.43 -2.93 -19.06
N GLY A 106 -32.62 -2.92 -18.47
CA GLY A 106 -33.41 -1.69 -18.28
C GLY A 106 -32.91 -0.81 -17.12
N SER A 107 -31.70 -1.05 -16.60
CA SER A 107 -31.14 -0.30 -15.47
C SER A 107 -29.62 -0.31 -15.47
N VAL A 108 -29.04 0.58 -14.66
CA VAL A 108 -27.62 0.69 -14.37
C VAL A 108 -27.40 0.66 -12.86
N ARG A 109 -26.41 -0.10 -12.40
CA ARG A 109 -25.94 -0.12 -11.02
C ARG A 109 -24.61 0.62 -10.95
N ILE A 110 -24.55 1.58 -10.04
CA ILE A 110 -23.37 2.40 -9.75
C ILE A 110 -22.89 2.04 -8.35
N GLU A 111 -21.66 1.57 -8.24
CA GLU A 111 -20.95 1.46 -6.97
C GLU A 111 -19.99 2.63 -6.86
N ALA A 112 -20.16 3.42 -5.81
CA ALA A 112 -19.22 4.45 -5.41
C ALA A 112 -18.34 3.90 -4.30
N ILE A 113 -17.05 3.79 -4.58
CA ILE A 113 -16.03 3.21 -3.72
C ILE A 113 -15.09 4.32 -3.26
N VAL A 114 -14.86 4.39 -1.96
CA VAL A 114 -13.89 5.31 -1.34
C VAL A 114 -12.94 4.49 -0.49
N TYR A 115 -11.64 4.74 -0.66
CA TYR A 115 -10.60 4.13 0.16
C TYR A 115 -10.20 5.06 1.28
N HIS A 116 -9.99 4.51 2.47
CA HIS A 116 -9.58 5.24 3.67
C HIS A 116 -8.27 4.66 4.20
N ALA A 117 -7.21 5.45 4.22
CA ALA A 117 -5.98 5.09 4.92
C ALA A 117 -6.18 5.27 6.43
N ARG A 118 -5.85 4.24 7.20
CA ARG A 118 -5.78 4.30 8.66
C ARG A 118 -4.32 4.39 9.07
N PRO A 119 -3.88 5.53 9.65
CA PRO A 119 -2.51 5.67 10.07
C PRO A 119 -2.21 4.73 11.25
N PRO A 120 -1.00 4.17 11.32
CA PRO A 120 -0.56 3.46 12.51
C PRO A 120 -0.53 4.37 13.73
N VAL A 121 -0.80 3.79 14.90
CA VAL A 121 -0.64 4.47 16.18
C VAL A 121 0.81 4.28 16.62
N CYS A 122 1.56 5.36 16.64
CA CYS A 122 2.97 5.32 16.99
C CYS A 122 3.17 5.60 18.48
N PRO A 123 3.99 4.79 19.18
CA PRO A 123 4.39 5.10 20.54
C PRO A 123 5.14 6.44 20.62
N SER A 124 4.84 7.22 21.67
CA SER A 124 5.57 8.46 21.97
C SER A 124 6.85 8.12 22.72
N TYR A 125 7.98 8.08 22.02
CA TYR A 125 9.27 7.90 22.66
C TYR A 125 9.78 9.24 23.20
N GLY A 126 9.46 9.54 24.46
CA GLY A 126 10.03 10.68 25.20
C GLY A 126 11.51 10.50 25.58
N ALA A 127 12.10 9.34 25.31
CA ALA A 127 13.51 9.05 25.49
C ALA A 127 14.02 8.24 24.29
N LEU A 128 15.13 8.69 23.71
CA LEU A 128 15.78 8.08 22.54
C LEU A 128 16.08 6.60 22.83
N PRO A 129 15.47 5.63 22.14
CA PRO A 129 15.99 4.28 22.14
C PRO A 129 17.27 4.28 21.30
N ASN A 130 18.25 3.47 21.73
CA ASN A 130 19.56 3.31 21.07
C ASN A 130 19.42 3.23 19.53
N GLU A 131 20.38 3.81 18.81
CA GLU A 131 20.37 4.10 17.36
C GLU A 131 20.17 2.88 16.42
N GLU A 132 20.00 1.68 16.96
CA GLU A 132 19.88 0.41 16.25
C GLU A 132 18.46 0.09 15.72
N SER A 133 17.42 0.83 16.12
CA SER A 133 16.02 0.51 15.78
C SER A 133 15.52 1.03 14.42
N PHE A 134 16.39 1.63 13.60
CA PHE A 134 16.01 2.34 12.37
C PHE A 134 15.79 1.48 11.10
N LYS A 135 15.80 0.14 11.19
CA LYS A 135 15.76 -0.74 10.00
C LYS A 135 14.36 -1.23 9.60
N GLN A 136 13.35 -0.37 9.62
CA GLN A 136 12.06 -0.64 8.96
C GLN A 136 11.93 0.21 7.69
N PRO A 137 11.33 -0.32 6.60
CA PRO A 137 11.32 0.35 5.29
C PRO A 137 10.67 1.74 5.31
N LEU A 138 9.80 2.03 6.29
CA LEU A 138 9.41 3.36 6.75
C LEU A 138 9.19 3.25 8.28
N GLY A 139 9.80 4.11 9.09
CA GLY A 139 9.50 4.14 10.53
C GLY A 139 8.02 4.46 10.81
N CYS A 140 7.50 4.10 12.00
CA CYS A 140 6.07 4.28 12.31
C CYS A 140 5.58 5.71 12.05
N SER A 141 6.35 6.74 12.45
CA SER A 141 6.01 8.15 12.22
C SER A 141 5.91 8.51 10.73
N THR A 142 6.81 7.96 9.92
CA THR A 142 6.76 8.09 8.46
C THR A 142 5.52 7.42 7.90
N GLY A 143 5.17 6.22 8.38
CA GLY A 143 3.91 5.55 8.03
C GLY A 143 2.68 6.37 8.43
N HIS A 144 2.65 6.88 9.65
CA HIS A 144 1.57 7.75 10.12
C HIS A 144 1.38 8.96 9.20
N ASN A 145 2.46 9.70 8.94
CA ASN A 145 2.40 10.89 8.08
C ASN A 145 1.98 10.53 6.66
N LEU A 146 2.50 9.45 6.09
CA LEU A 146 2.14 8.99 4.75
C LEU A 146 0.65 8.66 4.65
N ALA A 147 0.08 7.92 5.60
CA ALA A 147 -1.34 7.59 5.62
C ALA A 147 -2.25 8.83 5.72
N VAL A 148 -1.78 9.90 6.37
CA VAL A 148 -2.52 11.16 6.50
C VAL A 148 -2.40 12.03 5.25
N MET A 149 -1.27 11.96 4.54
CA MET A 149 -0.96 12.83 3.39
C MET A 149 -1.32 12.23 2.03
N VAL A 150 -1.51 10.91 1.92
CA VAL A 150 -1.80 10.26 0.63
C VAL A 150 -3.14 10.75 0.07
N ASN A 151 -3.18 11.00 -1.24
CA ASN A 151 -4.39 11.46 -1.91
C ASN A 151 -5.37 10.32 -2.18
N ASP A 152 -4.88 9.25 -2.82
CA ASP A 152 -5.61 7.99 -3.05
C ASP A 152 -4.97 6.88 -2.18
N PRO A 153 -5.65 6.42 -1.12
CA PRO A 153 -5.13 5.36 -0.27
C PRO A 153 -4.84 4.02 -0.97
N ARG A 154 -5.34 3.77 -2.19
CA ARG A 154 -4.97 2.57 -2.96
C ARG A 154 -3.49 2.55 -3.34
N ASP A 155 -2.85 3.72 -3.47
CA ASP A 155 -1.42 3.83 -3.77
C ASP A 155 -0.55 3.18 -2.67
N LEU A 156 -1.12 2.94 -1.48
CA LEU A 156 -0.47 2.26 -0.37
C LEU A 156 -0.62 0.74 -0.42
N LEU A 157 -1.61 0.22 -1.14
CA LEU A 157 -1.86 -1.22 -1.31
C LEU A 157 -0.95 -1.81 -2.37
N ASP A 158 -0.70 -1.04 -3.42
CA ASP A 158 -0.04 -1.53 -4.64
C ASP A 158 0.89 -0.44 -5.18
N ASN A 159 2.20 -0.72 -5.23
CA ASN A 159 3.19 0.16 -5.86
C ASN A 159 3.16 0.02 -7.40
N GLN A 160 1.96 -0.01 -7.99
CA GLN A 160 1.79 -0.18 -9.44
C GLN A 160 2.28 1.04 -10.25
N ALA A 161 2.48 2.19 -9.60
CA ALA A 161 3.05 3.38 -10.20
C ALA A 161 4.55 3.22 -10.58
N VAL A 162 5.26 2.23 -10.00
CA VAL A 162 6.69 2.05 -10.22
C VAL A 162 6.95 0.66 -10.80
N LYS A 163 7.28 0.62 -12.09
CA LYS A 163 7.88 -0.57 -12.72
C LYS A 163 9.07 -1.00 -11.85
N ALA A 164 9.13 -2.27 -11.44
CA ALA A 164 10.20 -2.79 -10.59
C ALA A 164 11.55 -2.25 -11.06
N GLY A 165 12.14 -1.37 -10.25
CA GLY A 165 13.42 -0.75 -10.57
C GLY A 165 14.46 -1.84 -10.68
N ASP A 166 15.27 -1.80 -11.74
CA ASP A 166 16.40 -2.70 -11.91
C ASP A 166 17.26 -2.68 -10.63
N GLY A 167 17.31 -3.82 -9.92
CA GLY A 167 17.96 -3.92 -8.61
C GLY A 167 19.42 -3.51 -8.65
N ASP A 168 20.04 -3.62 -9.83
CA ASP A 168 21.41 -3.18 -10.08
C ASP A 168 21.57 -1.66 -9.91
N ARG A 169 20.58 -0.86 -10.30
CA ARG A 169 20.61 0.60 -10.11
C ARG A 169 20.40 1.02 -8.66
N ALA A 170 19.58 0.26 -7.92
CA ALA A 170 19.37 0.48 -6.48
C ALA A 170 20.59 0.09 -5.63
N SER A 171 21.48 -0.76 -6.15
CA SER A 171 22.71 -1.17 -5.48
C SER A 171 23.80 -0.09 -5.48
N VAL A 172 23.80 0.81 -6.47
CA VAL A 172 24.85 1.82 -6.66
C VAL A 172 24.93 2.78 -5.47
N PRO A 173 23.85 3.44 -5.00
CA PRO A 173 23.95 4.35 -3.85
C PRO A 173 24.33 3.63 -2.56
N VAL A 174 23.89 2.37 -2.37
CA VAL A 174 24.22 1.54 -1.20
C VAL A 174 25.70 1.18 -1.18
N ALA A 175 26.26 0.82 -2.33
CA ALA A 175 27.69 0.56 -2.47
C ALA A 175 28.52 1.82 -2.24
N THR A 176 28.10 2.96 -2.82
CA THR A 176 28.75 4.26 -2.64
C THR A 176 28.77 4.71 -1.19
N TYR A 177 27.67 4.53 -0.44
CA TYR A 177 27.64 4.90 0.98
C TYR A 177 28.55 4.01 1.85
N ARG A 178 28.63 2.70 1.52
CA ARG A 178 29.53 1.77 2.22
C ARG A 178 31.00 2.10 2.02
N THR A 179 31.38 2.62 0.86
CA THR A 179 32.76 3.05 0.59
C THR A 179 33.18 4.31 1.35
N PHE A 180 32.25 5.21 1.69
CA PHE A 180 32.58 6.39 2.51
C PHE A 180 32.67 6.08 4.01
N GLY A 181 32.13 4.94 4.48
CA GLY A 181 32.24 4.51 5.87
C GLY A 181 33.60 3.91 6.24
N THR A 182 34.42 3.56 5.25
CA THR A 182 35.74 2.95 5.46
C THR A 182 36.90 3.96 5.46
N ASP A 183 36.65 5.22 5.12
CA ASP A 183 37.62 6.31 5.35
C ASP A 183 37.54 6.79 6.80
N LYS A 184 38.01 5.94 7.73
CA LYS A 184 38.51 6.38 9.02
C LYS A 184 39.95 5.91 9.18
N GLY A 185 40.87 6.86 9.08
CA GLY A 185 42.21 6.77 9.68
C GLY A 185 43.32 6.97 8.67
N GLY A 186 43.93 8.16 8.69
CA GLY A 186 45.34 8.32 8.32
C GLY A 186 46.27 7.77 9.39
#